data_AF-S6D4W0-F1
#
_entry.id   AF-S6D4W0-F1
#
_cell.length_a   1.000
_cell.length_b   1.000
_cell.length_c   1.000
_cell.angle_alpha   90.00
_cell.angle_beta   90.00
_cell.angle_gamma   90.00
#
_symmetry.space_group_name_H-M   'P 1'
#
loop_
_entity.id
_entity.type
_entity.pdbx_description
1 polymer ?
#
loop_
_entity_poly.entity_id
_entity_poly.type
_entity_poly.pdbx_seq_one_letter_code
_entity_poly.pdbx_strand_id
1 'polypeptide(L)'
;MFGKLVVIVVLVTLVNNASLRAVEDESTLQNESTQLDEAGNPIVNNRNAPEAPPREIIQYLNCSDLHKYSLAEDTIQLSYSIILAASNPCIMKASVIILENNIFPGYGYAYNITGKRIVMVANEFKGPEQNHYIVGDNVLLVNNTYQGNLQVHEVAGYEVTAFYNVFDGKYRVHQYAATSILVFDNESKGNPFDVILTENPPNLTYGLYPNVLSNYETGAFNNVKLQTEYSLGKMSQETFDLTPMSVTRFLEEVKFGSKINRPVGATIVGKLQELIDNRISYDRYSSRDENGIY
;
A
#
# COMPACT_ATOMS: atom_id res chain seq x y z
N MET A 1 17.78 -14.49 -18.82
CA MET A 1 16.43 -14.70 -18.25
C MET A 1 16.42 -15.39 -16.88
N PHE A 2 17.47 -16.10 -16.45
CA PHE A 2 17.48 -16.81 -15.15
C PHE A 2 17.67 -15.96 -13.89
N GLY A 3 18.22 -14.73 -13.99
CA GLY A 3 18.48 -13.89 -12.82
C GLY A 3 17.24 -13.27 -12.17
N LYS A 4 16.15 -13.05 -12.93
CA LYS A 4 14.92 -12.42 -12.42
C LYS A 4 14.11 -13.37 -11.52
N LEU A 5 14.12 -14.67 -11.82
CA LEU A 5 13.40 -15.68 -11.03
C LEU A 5 14.04 -15.89 -9.66
N VAL A 6 15.37 -15.81 -9.58
CA VAL A 6 16.12 -16.06 -8.33
C VAL A 6 15.86 -14.98 -7.27
N VAL A 7 15.70 -13.71 -7.68
CA VAL A 7 15.43 -12.61 -6.73
C VAL A 7 14.01 -12.68 -6.17
N ILE A 8 13.02 -13.01 -7.02
CA ILE A 8 11.62 -13.20 -6.59
C ILE A 8 11.52 -14.42 -5.66
N VAL A 9 12.19 -15.53 -6.01
CA VAL A 9 12.25 -16.70 -5.14
C VAL A 9 12.90 -16.31 -3.81
N VAL A 10 14.07 -15.65 -3.78
CA VAL A 10 14.73 -15.27 -2.52
C VAL A 10 13.90 -14.30 -1.67
N LEU A 11 13.20 -13.32 -2.26
CA LEU A 11 12.31 -12.42 -1.50
C LEU A 11 11.09 -13.17 -0.93
N VAL A 12 10.46 -14.04 -1.72
CA VAL A 12 9.34 -14.87 -1.26
C VAL A 12 9.80 -15.88 -0.21
N THR A 13 11.00 -16.47 -0.34
CA THR A 13 11.57 -17.36 0.68
C THR A 13 11.97 -16.59 1.95
N LEU A 14 12.38 -15.32 1.85
CA LEU A 14 12.68 -14.49 3.03
C LEU A 14 11.40 -14.03 3.75
N VAL A 15 10.32 -13.72 3.02
CA VAL A 15 9.00 -13.44 3.59
C VAL A 15 8.40 -14.71 4.21
N ASN A 16 8.52 -15.86 3.53
CA ASN A 16 8.08 -17.14 4.07
C ASN A 16 8.94 -17.59 5.26
N ASN A 17 10.26 -17.42 5.27
CA ASN A 17 11.13 -17.81 6.39
C ASN A 17 10.96 -16.93 7.63
N ALA A 18 10.49 -15.69 7.49
CA ALA A 18 10.09 -14.85 8.62
C ALA A 18 8.78 -15.35 9.27
N SER A 19 7.87 -15.94 8.47
CA SER A 19 6.61 -16.53 8.93
C SER A 19 6.76 -18.01 9.38
N LEU A 20 7.75 -18.74 8.88
CA LEU A 20 7.94 -20.19 9.13
C LEU A 20 8.60 -20.57 10.46
N ARG A 21 9.10 -19.61 11.25
CA ARG A 21 9.55 -19.91 12.64
C ARG A 21 8.40 -20.11 13.63
N ALA A 22 7.16 -20.03 13.18
CA ALA A 22 5.96 -20.32 13.98
C ALA A 22 5.30 -21.68 13.65
N VAL A 23 5.87 -22.49 12.73
CA VAL A 23 5.29 -23.79 12.33
C VAL A 23 6.40 -24.84 12.16
N GLU A 24 7.15 -25.09 13.23
CA GLU A 24 7.95 -26.32 13.38
C GLU A 24 7.37 -27.12 14.55
N ASP A 25 6.09 -27.50 14.46
CA ASP A 25 5.52 -28.57 15.27
C ASP A 25 4.23 -29.04 14.57
N GLU A 26 4.38 -29.81 13.49
CA GLU A 26 3.44 -30.85 13.04
C GLU A 26 3.95 -31.47 11.73
N SER A 27 5.07 -32.18 11.82
CA SER A 27 5.43 -33.17 10.80
C SER A 27 4.96 -34.54 11.28
N THR A 28 3.68 -34.86 11.11
CA THR A 28 3.19 -36.23 11.01
C THR A 28 1.77 -36.23 10.48
N LEU A 29 1.58 -36.56 9.20
CA LEU A 29 0.59 -37.54 8.75
C LEU A 29 0.68 -37.74 7.23
N GLN A 30 1.17 -38.93 6.89
CA GLN A 30 1.15 -39.51 5.55
C GLN A 30 -0.27 -40.01 5.20
N ASN A 31 -0.51 -40.09 3.89
CA ASN A 31 -1.48 -40.92 3.17
C ASN A 31 -2.97 -40.55 3.28
N GLU A 32 -3.48 -39.87 2.26
CA GLU A 32 -4.88 -40.03 1.84
C GLU A 32 -4.98 -40.30 0.33
N SER A 33 -5.69 -41.39 0.03
CA SER A 33 -6.01 -41.93 -1.28
C SER A 33 -6.90 -40.99 -2.10
N THR A 34 -6.52 -40.73 -3.35
CA THR A 34 -7.29 -39.92 -4.30
C THR A 34 -8.57 -40.66 -4.72
N GLN A 35 -9.75 -40.15 -4.32
CA GLN A 35 -11.02 -40.56 -4.91
C GLN A 35 -11.37 -39.65 -6.09
N LEU A 36 -11.75 -40.28 -7.21
CA LEU A 36 -12.25 -39.63 -8.41
C LEU A 36 -13.79 -39.61 -8.37
N ASP A 37 -14.42 -38.55 -8.88
CA ASP A 37 -15.87 -38.53 -9.09
C ASP A 37 -16.29 -39.42 -10.28
N GLU A 38 -17.60 -39.56 -10.48
CA GLU A 38 -18.17 -40.36 -11.60
C GLU A 38 -17.79 -39.82 -13.00
N ALA A 39 -17.18 -38.63 -13.08
CA ALA A 39 -16.65 -38.05 -14.32
C ALA A 39 -15.11 -38.17 -14.43
N GLY A 40 -14.44 -38.82 -13.48
CA GLY A 40 -12.99 -39.01 -13.47
C GLY A 40 -12.19 -37.79 -13.02
N ASN A 41 -12.82 -36.80 -12.37
CA ASN A 41 -12.13 -35.65 -11.81
C ASN A 41 -11.69 -35.92 -10.36
N PRO A 42 -10.50 -35.45 -9.94
CA PRO A 42 -10.07 -35.55 -8.54
C PRO A 42 -10.99 -34.72 -7.65
N ILE A 43 -11.65 -35.38 -6.68
CA ILE A 43 -12.40 -34.71 -5.63
C ILE A 43 -11.39 -34.17 -4.62
N VAL A 44 -10.98 -32.92 -4.80
CA VAL A 44 -10.20 -32.21 -3.77
C VAL A 44 -11.19 -31.74 -2.70
N ASN A 45 -11.51 -32.64 -1.75
CA ASN A 45 -12.19 -32.27 -0.51
C ASN A 45 -11.24 -31.46 0.36
N ASN A 46 -11.05 -30.17 0.03
CA ASN A 46 -10.27 -29.23 0.83
C ASN A 46 -11.06 -28.77 2.09
N ARG A 47 -11.67 -29.71 2.82
CA ARG A 47 -12.37 -29.44 4.10
C ARG A 47 -11.43 -29.40 5.30
N ASN A 48 -10.14 -29.65 5.08
CA ASN A 48 -9.11 -29.71 6.13
C ASN A 48 -8.06 -28.59 5.99
N ALA A 49 -8.33 -27.54 5.21
CA ALA A 49 -7.49 -26.35 5.26
C ALA A 49 -7.59 -25.78 6.69
N PRO A 50 -6.46 -25.59 7.41
CA PRO A 50 -6.49 -24.98 8.72
C PRO A 50 -7.26 -23.67 8.65
N GLU A 51 -8.30 -23.54 9.46
CA GLU A 51 -9.03 -22.27 9.58
C GLU A 51 -8.00 -21.24 10.06
N ALA A 52 -7.86 -20.15 9.30
CA ALA A 52 -6.88 -19.13 9.62
C ALA A 52 -7.10 -18.65 11.06
N PRO A 53 -6.03 -18.44 11.85
CA PRO A 53 -6.18 -18.03 13.24
C PRO A 53 -7.05 -16.78 13.33
N PRO A 54 -7.96 -16.70 14.31
CA PRO A 54 -8.83 -15.55 14.46
C PRO A 54 -7.98 -14.29 14.68
N ARG A 55 -8.31 -13.22 13.95
CA ARG A 55 -7.61 -11.94 14.06
C ARG A 55 -7.91 -11.26 15.40
N GLU A 56 -6.91 -10.60 15.99
CA GLU A 56 -7.07 -9.79 17.20
C GLU A 56 -7.90 -8.53 16.89
N ILE A 57 -8.90 -8.20 17.73
CA ILE A 57 -9.70 -6.98 17.53
C ILE A 57 -9.12 -5.84 18.37
N ILE A 58 -8.57 -4.83 17.71
CA ILE A 58 -8.06 -3.60 18.32
C ILE A 58 -9.11 -2.51 18.19
N GLN A 59 -9.69 -2.10 19.33
CA GLN A 59 -10.71 -1.06 19.38
C GLN A 59 -10.17 0.31 18.91
N TYR A 60 -8.96 0.66 19.36
CA TYR A 60 -8.30 1.90 19.00
C TYR A 60 -6.79 1.71 18.91
N LEU A 61 -6.22 2.05 17.75
CA LEU A 61 -4.79 1.99 17.50
C LEU A 61 -4.16 3.37 17.69
N ASN A 62 -3.42 3.55 18.79
CA ASN A 62 -2.53 4.70 18.91
C ASN A 62 -1.22 4.41 18.17
N CYS A 63 -1.08 4.92 16.95
CA CYS A 63 0.05 4.59 16.08
C CYS A 63 1.40 5.08 16.60
N SER A 64 1.42 6.15 17.42
CA SER A 64 2.64 6.67 18.02
C SER A 64 3.15 5.82 19.19
N ASP A 65 2.31 4.95 19.74
CA ASP A 65 2.64 4.07 20.87
C ASP A 65 2.97 2.63 20.43
N LEU A 66 3.00 2.36 19.12
CA LEU A 66 3.07 1.02 18.55
C LEU A 66 4.35 0.23 18.89
N HIS A 67 5.41 0.90 19.38
CA HIS A 67 6.60 0.22 19.86
C HIS A 67 6.32 -0.81 20.97
N LYS A 68 5.19 -0.68 21.69
CA LYS A 68 4.75 -1.64 22.72
C LYS A 68 4.51 -3.06 22.18
N TYR A 69 4.27 -3.22 20.88
CA TYR A 69 3.99 -4.51 20.24
C TYR A 69 5.25 -5.14 19.60
N SER A 70 6.44 -4.59 19.86
CA SER A 70 7.71 -5.05 19.31
C SER A 70 8.61 -5.67 20.38
N LEU A 71 9.40 -6.68 19.98
CA LEU A 71 10.43 -7.32 20.82
C LEU A 71 11.75 -6.52 20.86
N ALA A 72 11.97 -5.60 19.91
CA ALA A 72 13.18 -4.81 19.78
C ALA A 72 12.89 -3.31 19.90
N GLU A 73 13.81 -2.58 20.54
CA GLU A 73 13.83 -1.12 20.54
C GLU A 73 13.92 -0.64 19.07
N ASP A 74 13.06 0.31 18.70
CA ASP A 74 12.97 0.90 17.35
C ASP A 74 12.48 -0.04 16.22
N THR A 75 11.63 -1.01 16.57
CA THR A 75 10.82 -1.77 15.60
C THR A 75 9.33 -1.58 15.90
N ILE A 76 8.50 -1.57 14.86
CA ILE A 76 7.05 -1.70 14.94
C ILE A 76 6.68 -2.96 14.17
N GLN A 77 5.99 -3.89 14.83
CA GLN A 77 5.44 -5.09 14.22
C GLN A 77 3.96 -5.21 14.62
N LEU A 78 3.08 -5.26 13.65
CA LEU A 78 1.64 -5.48 13.86
C LEU A 78 1.15 -6.52 12.87
N SER A 79 0.53 -7.58 13.38
CA SER A 79 0.10 -8.70 12.55
C SER A 79 -1.25 -9.26 12.95
N TYR A 80 -2.00 -9.79 11.99
CA TYR A 80 -3.25 -10.52 12.21
C TYR A 80 -4.27 -9.74 13.07
N SER A 81 -4.43 -8.44 12.84
CA SER A 81 -5.34 -7.59 13.62
C SER A 81 -6.48 -6.99 12.78
N ILE A 82 -7.64 -6.77 13.41
CA ILE A 82 -8.73 -5.93 12.90
C ILE A 82 -8.76 -4.65 13.74
N ILE A 83 -8.44 -3.53 13.12
CA ILE A 83 -8.40 -2.22 13.75
C ILE A 83 -9.72 -1.49 13.44
N LEU A 84 -10.45 -1.11 14.49
CA LEU A 84 -11.75 -0.42 14.32
C LEU A 84 -11.58 1.10 14.20
N ALA A 85 -10.62 1.66 14.92
CA ALA A 85 -10.26 3.07 14.87
C ALA A 85 -8.75 3.26 15.07
N ALA A 86 -8.19 4.36 14.59
CA ALA A 86 -6.77 4.68 14.73
C ALA A 86 -6.57 6.15 15.12
N SER A 87 -5.35 6.55 15.47
CA SER A 87 -4.99 7.97 15.50
C SER A 87 -5.08 8.58 14.09
N ASN A 88 -5.36 9.89 14.01
CA ASN A 88 -5.52 10.59 12.74
C ASN A 88 -4.85 11.98 12.78
N PRO A 89 -3.68 12.17 12.16
CA PRO A 89 -2.93 11.17 11.40
C PRO A 89 -2.42 10.00 12.25
N CYS A 90 -2.40 8.80 11.68
CA CYS A 90 -1.75 7.61 12.23
C CYS A 90 -0.28 7.67 11.86
N ILE A 91 0.55 8.18 12.78
CA ILE A 91 1.99 8.34 12.57
C ILE A 91 2.71 7.11 13.13
N MET A 92 3.37 6.36 12.25
CA MET A 92 4.24 5.23 12.56
C MET A 92 5.67 5.59 12.18
N LYS A 93 6.56 5.65 13.17
CA LYS A 93 7.97 5.99 12.96
C LYS A 93 8.86 5.00 13.71
N ALA A 94 9.64 4.21 12.97
CA ALA A 94 10.61 3.28 13.52
C ALA A 94 11.67 2.92 12.48
N SER A 95 12.85 2.41 12.87
CA SER A 95 13.83 1.89 11.90
C SER A 95 13.25 0.76 11.04
N VAL A 96 12.50 -0.15 11.66
CA VAL A 96 11.85 -1.27 10.96
C VAL A 96 10.35 -1.27 11.25
N ILE A 97 9.54 -1.30 10.20
CA ILE A 97 8.07 -1.38 10.29
C ILE A 97 7.60 -2.60 9.49
N ILE A 98 6.90 -3.51 10.17
CA ILE A 98 6.32 -4.72 9.56
C ILE A 98 4.82 -4.74 9.88
N LEU A 99 3.99 -4.61 8.84
CA LEU A 99 2.54 -4.70 8.93
C LEU A 99 2.07 -5.89 8.11
N GLU A 100 1.51 -6.90 8.76
CA GLU A 100 1.14 -8.16 8.10
C GLU A 100 -0.30 -8.59 8.39
N ASN A 101 -1.10 -8.83 7.36
CA ASN A 101 -2.42 -9.44 7.49
C ASN A 101 -3.38 -8.68 8.42
N ASN A 102 -3.32 -7.33 8.41
CA ASN A 102 -4.19 -6.49 9.22
C ASN A 102 -5.37 -5.90 8.41
N ILE A 103 -6.49 -5.61 9.06
CA ILE A 103 -7.55 -4.74 8.51
C ILE A 103 -7.46 -3.37 9.21
N PHE A 104 -7.14 -2.34 8.43
CA PHE A 104 -7.11 -0.96 8.87
C PHE A 104 -8.40 -0.20 8.49
N PRO A 105 -8.85 0.75 9.32
CA PRO A 105 -9.95 1.62 8.96
C PRO A 105 -9.47 2.66 7.95
N GLY A 106 -10.22 2.84 6.87
CA GLY A 106 -9.94 3.85 5.85
C GLY A 106 -10.55 5.20 6.19
N TYR A 107 -11.79 5.25 6.69
CA TYR A 107 -12.60 6.48 6.70
C TYR A 107 -11.92 7.69 7.36
N GLY A 108 -11.53 8.66 6.54
CA GLY A 108 -10.96 9.93 6.99
C GLY A 108 -9.54 9.82 7.58
N TYR A 109 -8.93 8.64 7.58
CA TYR A 109 -7.61 8.40 8.16
C TYR A 109 -6.49 8.72 7.19
N ALA A 110 -5.42 9.30 7.72
CA ALA A 110 -4.16 9.49 7.03
C ALA A 110 -3.08 8.67 7.73
N TYR A 111 -2.40 7.77 7.01
CA TYR A 111 -1.29 6.99 7.54
C TYR A 111 0.02 7.58 7.08
N ASN A 112 0.85 7.98 8.03
CA ASN A 112 2.19 8.48 7.81
C ASN A 112 3.18 7.45 8.37
N ILE A 113 3.80 6.69 7.46
CA ILE A 113 4.67 5.56 7.78
C ILE A 113 6.08 5.91 7.36
N THR A 114 6.98 5.97 8.33
CA THR A 114 8.36 6.42 8.13
C THR A 114 9.34 5.45 8.78
N GLY A 115 10.30 4.93 8.02
CA GLY A 115 11.33 4.04 8.56
C GLY A 115 12.45 3.71 7.59
N LYS A 116 13.49 2.98 8.02
CA LYS A 116 14.54 2.52 7.08
C LYS A 116 14.07 1.34 6.25
N ARG A 117 13.33 0.42 6.87
CA ARG A 117 12.75 -0.75 6.21
C ARG A 117 11.27 -0.83 6.53
N ILE A 118 10.44 -0.79 5.50
CA ILE A 118 8.98 -0.87 5.60
C ILE A 118 8.53 -2.08 4.80
N VAL A 119 7.83 -3.00 5.46
CA VAL A 119 7.25 -4.20 4.86
C VAL A 119 5.76 -4.22 5.18
N MET A 120 4.93 -4.19 4.13
CA MET A 120 3.48 -4.25 4.25
C MET A 120 2.97 -5.40 3.39
N VAL A 121 2.44 -6.44 4.03
CA VAL A 121 2.01 -7.67 3.37
C VAL A 121 0.58 -8.00 3.74
N ALA A 122 -0.26 -8.28 2.73
CA ALA A 122 -1.62 -8.79 2.94
C ALA A 122 -2.51 -7.91 3.83
N ASN A 123 -2.25 -6.60 3.90
CA ASN A 123 -3.11 -5.69 4.67
C ASN A 123 -4.32 -5.25 3.84
N GLU A 124 -5.44 -5.01 4.52
CA GLU A 124 -6.67 -4.49 3.94
C GLU A 124 -6.96 -3.10 4.53
N PHE A 125 -7.09 -2.08 3.69
CA PHE A 125 -7.50 -0.73 4.08
C PHE A 125 -8.92 -0.47 3.59
N LYS A 126 -9.88 -0.30 4.51
CA LYS A 126 -11.32 -0.23 4.18
C LYS A 126 -11.97 1.09 4.62
N GLY A 127 -12.32 1.94 3.66
CA GLY A 127 -13.08 3.17 3.91
C GLY A 127 -13.08 4.10 2.71
N PRO A 128 -14.00 5.09 2.63
CA PRO A 128 -14.22 5.87 1.41
C PRO A 128 -13.04 6.76 1.03
N GLU A 129 -12.17 7.08 1.97
CA GLU A 129 -11.05 7.99 1.81
C GLU A 129 -9.80 7.36 2.38
N GLN A 130 -8.67 7.46 1.69
CA GLN A 130 -7.40 6.91 2.15
C GLN A 130 -6.27 7.86 1.74
N ASN A 131 -5.43 8.23 2.69
CA ASN A 131 -4.26 9.06 2.44
C ASN A 131 -3.03 8.39 3.06
N HIS A 132 -2.23 7.73 2.23
CA HIS A 132 -1.01 7.05 2.63
C HIS A 132 0.21 7.87 2.22
N TYR A 133 1.12 8.06 3.17
CA TYR A 133 2.44 8.62 2.96
C TYR A 133 3.46 7.68 3.59
N ILE A 134 4.18 6.98 2.74
CA ILE A 134 5.10 5.90 3.11
C ILE A 134 6.48 6.28 2.62
N VAL A 135 7.41 6.54 3.52
CA VAL A 135 8.77 6.93 3.15
C VAL A 135 9.78 6.08 3.91
N GLY A 136 10.66 5.43 3.16
CA GLY A 136 11.75 4.70 3.78
C GLY A 136 12.85 4.26 2.83
N ASP A 137 14.00 3.86 3.37
CA ASP A 137 15.13 3.47 2.51
C ASP A 137 14.74 2.28 1.62
N ASN A 138 14.05 1.30 2.18
CA ASN A 138 13.52 0.12 1.49
C ASN A 138 12.04 -0.05 1.80
N VAL A 139 11.19 0.00 0.77
CA VAL A 139 9.75 -0.16 0.91
C VAL A 139 9.27 -1.34 0.08
N LEU A 140 8.59 -2.29 0.74
CA LEU A 140 7.99 -3.47 0.13
C LEU A 140 6.49 -3.53 0.41
N LEU A 141 5.68 -3.44 -0.65
CA LEU A 141 4.22 -3.50 -0.60
C LEU A 141 3.72 -4.71 -1.39
N VAL A 142 3.21 -5.74 -0.71
CA VAL A 142 2.81 -6.99 -1.37
C VAL A 142 1.40 -7.40 -0.97
N ASN A 143 0.58 -7.72 -1.96
CA ASN A 143 -0.75 -8.31 -1.75
C ASN A 143 -1.67 -7.47 -0.84
N ASN A 144 -1.47 -6.14 -0.77
CA ASN A 144 -2.33 -5.27 0.02
C ASN A 144 -3.57 -4.90 -0.79
N THR A 145 -4.70 -4.73 -0.11
CA THR A 145 -5.97 -4.33 -0.70
C THR A 145 -6.41 -2.97 -0.17
N TYR A 146 -6.72 -2.06 -1.09
CA TYR A 146 -7.13 -0.68 -0.80
C TYR A 146 -8.54 -0.44 -1.35
N GLN A 147 -9.53 -0.43 -0.46
CA GLN A 147 -10.95 -0.28 -0.80
C GLN A 147 -11.47 1.08 -0.36
N GLY A 148 -11.71 1.98 -1.33
CA GLY A 148 -12.15 3.34 -1.07
C GLY A 148 -12.28 4.20 -2.32
N ASN A 149 -13.28 5.09 -2.35
CA ASN A 149 -13.54 5.92 -3.52
C ASN A 149 -12.45 6.98 -3.77
N LEU A 150 -11.82 7.51 -2.72
CA LEU A 150 -10.78 8.52 -2.79
C LEU A 150 -9.49 7.96 -2.19
N GLN A 151 -8.45 7.79 -3.00
CA GLN A 151 -7.17 7.23 -2.54
C GLN A 151 -6.02 8.11 -3.00
N VAL A 152 -5.16 8.52 -2.07
CA VAL A 152 -3.90 9.20 -2.37
C VAL A 152 -2.79 8.44 -1.69
N HIS A 153 -1.94 7.79 -2.47
CA HIS A 153 -0.82 7.01 -1.96
C HIS A 153 0.48 7.61 -2.48
N GLU A 154 1.32 8.06 -1.57
CA GLU A 154 2.67 8.50 -1.86
C GLU A 154 3.64 7.52 -1.21
N VAL A 155 4.47 6.89 -2.04
CA VAL A 155 5.47 5.93 -1.61
C VAL A 155 6.82 6.40 -2.12
N ALA A 156 7.77 6.64 -1.22
CA ALA A 156 9.10 7.10 -1.59
C ALA A 156 10.22 6.36 -0.87
N GLY A 157 11.37 6.25 -1.51
CA GLY A 157 12.51 5.55 -0.94
C GLY A 157 13.74 5.46 -1.83
N TYR A 158 14.74 4.68 -1.42
CA TYR A 158 15.82 4.31 -2.34
C TYR A 158 15.38 3.14 -3.23
N GLU A 159 14.83 2.10 -2.60
CA GLU A 159 14.25 0.95 -3.27
C GLU A 159 12.77 0.84 -2.91
N VAL A 160 11.92 0.88 -3.92
CA VAL A 160 10.47 0.75 -3.76
C VAL A 160 10.01 -0.41 -4.63
N THR A 161 9.44 -1.44 -3.99
CA THR A 161 8.88 -2.61 -4.65
C THR A 161 7.41 -2.76 -4.27
N ALA A 162 6.52 -2.82 -5.26
CA ALA A 162 5.09 -3.00 -5.04
C ALA A 162 4.47 -3.97 -6.06
N PHE A 163 3.91 -5.10 -5.59
CA PHE A 163 3.30 -6.07 -6.50
C PHE A 163 2.13 -6.83 -5.89
N TYR A 164 1.23 -7.32 -6.75
CA TYR A 164 -0.02 -7.99 -6.38
C TYR A 164 -0.97 -7.17 -5.48
N ASN A 165 -0.78 -5.85 -5.38
CA ASN A 165 -1.71 -5.01 -4.63
C ASN A 165 -2.98 -4.77 -5.44
N VAL A 166 -4.12 -4.65 -4.75
CA VAL A 166 -5.43 -4.40 -5.35
C VAL A 166 -5.90 -3.01 -4.93
N PHE A 167 -6.18 -2.15 -5.90
CA PHE A 167 -6.74 -0.83 -5.67
C PHE A 167 -8.16 -0.78 -6.21
N ASP A 168 -9.17 -0.74 -5.33
CA ASP A 168 -10.59 -0.69 -5.68
C ASP A 168 -11.17 0.68 -5.31
N GLY A 169 -11.37 1.54 -6.32
CA GLY A 169 -11.79 2.92 -6.10
C GLY A 169 -11.94 3.78 -7.37
N LYS A 170 -12.65 4.91 -7.23
CA LYS A 170 -13.00 5.82 -8.33
C LYS A 170 -11.96 6.90 -8.63
N TYR A 171 -11.41 7.55 -7.59
CA TYR A 171 -10.42 8.63 -7.71
C TYR A 171 -9.17 8.22 -6.97
N ARG A 172 -8.09 8.00 -7.71
CA ARG A 172 -6.84 7.45 -7.16
C ARG A 172 -5.66 8.24 -7.71
N VAL A 173 -4.76 8.65 -6.80
CA VAL A 173 -3.50 9.31 -7.14
C VAL A 173 -2.39 8.54 -6.44
N HIS A 174 -1.64 7.74 -7.20
CA HIS A 174 -0.52 6.98 -6.65
C HIS A 174 0.79 7.54 -7.18
N GLN A 175 1.70 7.91 -6.28
CA GLN A 175 3.07 8.26 -6.63
C GLN A 175 4.03 7.24 -6.04
N TYR A 176 4.89 6.69 -6.88
CA TYR A 176 6.10 5.98 -6.46
C TYR A 176 7.31 6.83 -6.85
N ALA A 177 8.11 7.24 -5.87
CA ALA A 177 9.29 8.08 -6.08
C ALA A 177 10.54 7.47 -5.46
N ALA A 178 11.45 6.94 -6.27
CA ALA A 178 12.65 6.29 -5.75
C ALA A 178 13.83 6.31 -6.70
N THR A 179 14.99 5.84 -6.23
CA THR A 179 16.15 5.58 -7.10
C THR A 179 15.98 4.28 -7.88
N SER A 180 15.26 3.30 -7.33
CA SER A 180 14.86 2.08 -8.02
C SER A 180 13.41 1.73 -7.69
N ILE A 181 12.62 1.47 -8.74
CA ILE A 181 11.17 1.24 -8.64
C ILE A 181 10.81 -0.06 -9.38
N LEU A 182 10.31 -1.04 -8.65
CA LEU A 182 9.76 -2.27 -9.23
C LEU A 182 8.27 -2.37 -8.90
N VAL A 183 7.41 -2.10 -9.88
CA VAL A 183 5.94 -2.11 -9.70
C VAL A 183 5.28 -2.95 -10.79
N PHE A 184 4.76 -4.12 -10.43
CA PHE A 184 4.19 -5.08 -11.39
C PHE A 184 3.00 -5.85 -10.82
N ASP A 185 2.15 -6.38 -11.70
CA ASP A 185 0.99 -7.22 -11.38
C ASP A 185 0.04 -6.66 -10.30
N ASN A 186 -0.06 -5.34 -10.18
CA ASN A 186 -1.02 -4.70 -9.29
C ASN A 186 -2.38 -4.56 -10.00
N GLU A 187 -3.47 -4.99 -9.39
CA GLU A 187 -4.82 -4.92 -9.96
C GLU A 187 -5.48 -3.56 -9.67
N SER A 188 -6.24 -3.08 -10.63
CA SER A 188 -7.04 -1.87 -10.50
C SER A 188 -8.51 -2.18 -10.79
N LYS A 189 -9.36 -2.02 -9.78
CA LYS A 189 -10.82 -2.15 -9.92
C LYS A 189 -11.46 -0.76 -9.93
N GLY A 190 -12.38 -0.51 -10.85
CA GLY A 190 -13.00 0.80 -11.06
C GLY A 190 -12.41 1.63 -12.21
N ASN A 191 -12.55 2.96 -12.14
CA ASN A 191 -12.18 3.88 -13.23
C ASN A 191 -10.67 3.97 -13.47
N PRO A 192 -10.19 4.22 -14.70
CA PRO A 192 -8.78 4.51 -14.97
C PRO A 192 -8.25 5.61 -14.03
N PHE A 193 -6.99 5.51 -13.61
CA PHE A 193 -6.41 6.39 -12.62
C PHE A 193 -4.96 6.74 -12.92
N ASP A 194 -4.48 7.81 -12.30
CA ASP A 194 -3.13 8.32 -12.49
C ASP A 194 -2.15 7.57 -11.57
N VAL A 195 -1.24 6.81 -12.18
CA VAL A 195 -0.02 6.33 -11.53
C VAL A 195 1.12 7.23 -11.98
N ILE A 196 1.70 7.97 -11.04
CA ILE A 196 2.89 8.77 -11.23
C ILE A 196 4.09 7.94 -10.79
N LEU A 197 5.00 7.72 -11.71
CA LEU A 197 6.25 7.03 -11.47
C LEU A 197 7.36 8.07 -11.64
N THR A 198 8.12 8.31 -10.58
CA THR A 198 9.19 9.31 -10.60
C THR A 198 10.48 8.67 -10.12
N GLU A 199 11.28 8.20 -11.07
CA GLU A 199 12.65 7.78 -10.76
C GLU A 199 13.51 9.02 -10.54
N ASN A 200 14.05 9.15 -9.33
CA ASN A 200 14.83 10.30 -8.90
C ASN A 200 16.27 9.87 -8.59
N PRO A 201 17.28 10.66 -9.01
CA PRO A 201 18.63 10.44 -8.52
C PRO A 201 18.64 10.57 -6.98
N PRO A 202 19.51 9.81 -6.28
CA PRO A 202 19.54 9.77 -4.81
C PRO A 202 19.50 11.14 -4.12
N ASN A 203 20.24 12.12 -4.65
CA ASN A 203 20.29 13.48 -4.11
C ASN A 203 18.95 14.23 -4.20
N LEU A 204 18.18 14.00 -5.27
CA LEU A 204 16.85 14.61 -5.44
C LEU A 204 15.83 13.94 -4.52
N THR A 205 15.87 12.62 -4.40
CA THR A 205 15.04 11.87 -3.43
C THR A 205 15.30 12.35 -2.00
N TYR A 206 16.57 12.50 -1.61
CA TYR A 206 16.93 13.06 -0.31
C TYR A 206 16.45 14.51 -0.14
N GLY A 207 16.60 15.37 -1.15
CA GLY A 207 16.13 16.75 -1.09
C GLY A 207 14.60 16.89 -0.96
N LEU A 208 13.83 15.95 -1.51
CA LEU A 208 12.37 15.89 -1.37
C LEU A 208 11.94 15.29 -0.02
N TYR A 209 12.75 14.42 0.57
CA TYR A 209 12.44 13.69 1.82
C TYR A 209 13.55 13.79 2.90
N PRO A 210 14.06 14.99 3.24
CA PRO A 210 15.33 15.17 3.94
C PRO A 210 15.33 14.80 5.42
N ASN A 211 14.16 14.68 6.06
CA ASN A 211 14.04 14.40 7.49
C ASN A 211 13.70 12.93 7.80
N VAL A 212 13.69 12.07 6.77
CA VAL A 212 13.09 10.73 6.84
C VAL A 212 14.05 9.63 6.36
N LEU A 213 14.83 9.87 5.30
CA LEU A 213 15.81 8.92 4.80
C LEU A 213 17.13 9.06 5.57
N SER A 214 17.69 7.94 6.05
CA SER A 214 18.85 7.99 6.94
C SER A 214 20.15 8.33 6.19
N ASN A 215 21.05 9.08 6.84
CA ASN A 215 22.25 9.70 6.26
C ASN A 215 22.95 8.85 5.18
N TYR A 216 23.00 9.43 3.98
CA TYR A 216 23.70 8.99 2.76
C TYR A 216 25.19 8.65 2.95
N GLU A 217 25.80 8.99 4.09
CA GLU A 217 27.25 8.93 4.29
C GLU A 217 27.82 7.51 4.42
N THR A 218 27.01 6.46 4.65
CA THR A 218 27.54 5.09 4.81
C THR A 218 27.49 4.21 3.55
N GLY A 219 27.20 4.78 2.37
CA GLY A 219 27.61 4.19 1.08
C GLY A 219 27.02 2.81 0.70
N ALA A 220 25.95 2.34 1.36
CA ALA A 220 25.41 1.00 1.11
C ALA A 220 24.71 0.83 -0.26
N PHE A 221 24.42 1.92 -0.98
CA PHE A 221 23.54 1.86 -2.16
C PHE A 221 24.11 2.54 -3.43
N ASN A 222 25.43 2.76 -3.50
CA ASN A 222 26.08 3.35 -4.69
C ASN A 222 26.01 2.47 -5.97
N ASN A 223 25.39 1.29 -5.91
CA ASN A 223 25.34 0.32 -7.00
C ASN A 223 23.92 -0.20 -7.33
N VAL A 224 22.86 0.49 -6.90
CA VAL A 224 21.49 0.09 -7.27
C VAL A 224 21.31 0.31 -8.76
N LYS A 225 21.20 -0.78 -9.52
CA LYS A 225 20.87 -0.73 -10.94
C LYS A 225 19.40 -0.33 -11.08
N LEU A 226 19.14 0.61 -11.99
CA LEU A 226 17.80 0.89 -12.50
C LEU A 226 17.18 -0.46 -12.93
N GLN A 227 16.10 -0.86 -12.27
CA GLN A 227 15.29 -1.99 -12.71
C GLN A 227 13.87 -1.47 -12.88
N THR A 228 13.33 -1.67 -14.07
CA THR A 228 12.02 -1.15 -14.44
C THR A 228 11.28 -2.26 -15.19
N GLU A 229 10.18 -2.77 -14.63
CA GLU A 229 9.21 -3.51 -15.43
C GLU A 229 7.79 -3.27 -14.90
N TYR A 230 6.95 -2.71 -15.78
CA TYR A 230 5.60 -2.27 -15.48
C TYR A 230 4.58 -3.12 -16.23
N SER A 231 3.72 -3.80 -15.47
CA SER A 231 2.42 -4.27 -15.93
C SER A 231 1.39 -3.72 -14.96
N LEU A 232 0.59 -2.76 -15.40
CA LEU A 232 -0.63 -2.40 -14.69
C LEU A 232 -1.58 -3.58 -14.89
N GLY A 233 -1.98 -4.21 -13.80
CA GLY A 233 -2.78 -5.43 -13.80
C GLY A 233 -4.17 -5.19 -14.39
N LYS A 234 -4.96 -6.26 -14.39
CA LYS A 234 -6.27 -6.31 -15.05
C LYS A 234 -7.19 -5.21 -14.51
N MET A 235 -7.93 -4.57 -15.42
CA MET A 235 -9.07 -3.74 -15.03
C MET A 235 -10.26 -4.66 -14.78
N SER A 236 -10.89 -4.55 -13.61
CA SER A 236 -12.11 -5.28 -13.28
C SER A 236 -13.20 -4.33 -12.75
N GLN A 237 -14.45 -4.79 -12.73
CA GLN A 237 -15.60 -3.99 -12.30
C GLN A 237 -15.48 -3.61 -10.81
N GLU A 238 -15.87 -2.38 -10.49
CA GLU A 238 -15.93 -1.88 -9.11
C GLU A 238 -16.89 -2.70 -8.25
N THR A 239 -16.52 -2.96 -6.99
CA THR A 239 -17.34 -3.75 -6.07
C THR A 239 -17.92 -2.96 -4.90
N PHE A 240 -17.57 -1.67 -4.77
CA PHE A 240 -17.91 -0.86 -3.60
C PHE A 240 -18.54 0.50 -3.93
N ASP A 241 -19.64 0.81 -3.25
CA ASP A 241 -20.18 2.17 -3.12
C ASP A 241 -20.05 2.63 -1.66
N LEU A 242 -19.22 3.64 -1.44
CA LEU A 242 -19.13 4.38 -0.19
C LEU A 242 -19.45 5.84 -0.51
N THR A 243 -20.71 6.22 -0.28
CA THR A 243 -21.33 7.51 -0.61
C THR A 243 -20.44 8.73 -0.30
N PRO A 244 -20.52 9.79 -1.12
CA PRO A 244 -19.42 10.71 -1.34
C PRO A 244 -19.27 11.78 -0.24
N MET A 245 -18.02 11.95 0.23
CA MET A 245 -17.54 13.27 0.64
C MET A 245 -17.17 14.07 -0.61
N SER A 246 -17.08 15.40 -0.48
CA SER A 246 -16.63 16.26 -1.57
C SER A 246 -15.21 15.89 -1.98
N VAL A 247 -15.05 15.36 -3.20
CA VAL A 247 -13.74 15.03 -3.78
C VAL A 247 -12.81 16.24 -3.72
N THR A 248 -13.34 17.43 -4.03
CA THR A 248 -12.60 18.69 -3.94
C THR A 248 -12.08 18.94 -2.53
N ARG A 249 -12.94 18.79 -1.51
CA ARG A 249 -12.54 18.97 -0.11
C ARG A 249 -11.43 18.00 0.30
N PHE A 250 -11.56 16.72 -0.06
CA PHE A 250 -10.54 15.73 0.24
C PHE A 250 -9.20 16.06 -0.43
N LEU A 251 -9.22 16.39 -1.74
CA LEU A 251 -8.02 16.77 -2.47
C LEU A 251 -7.36 18.03 -1.89
N GLU A 252 -8.15 19.03 -1.47
CA GLU A 252 -7.66 20.22 -0.76
C GLU A 252 -7.04 19.86 0.59
N GLU A 253 -7.71 19.06 1.42
CA GLU A 253 -7.19 18.61 2.73
C GLU A 253 -5.84 17.89 2.58
N VAL A 254 -5.70 17.05 1.55
CA VAL A 254 -4.46 16.32 1.22
C VAL A 254 -3.38 17.26 0.69
N LYS A 255 -3.74 18.19 -0.21
CA LYS A 255 -2.79 19.14 -0.84
C LYS A 255 -2.22 20.15 0.15
N PHE A 256 -3.06 20.73 1.00
CA PHE A 256 -2.63 21.71 2.02
C PHE A 256 -1.99 21.04 3.24
N GLY A 257 -1.93 19.71 3.25
CA GLY A 257 -1.24 18.94 4.26
C GLY A 257 -1.85 19.01 5.66
N SER A 258 -3.18 19.16 5.74
CA SER A 258 -3.92 19.21 7.01
C SER A 258 -3.61 18.03 7.95
N LYS A 259 -3.32 16.86 7.37
CA LYS A 259 -2.95 15.62 8.09
C LYS A 259 -1.52 15.15 7.79
N ILE A 260 -1.03 15.37 6.57
CA ILE A 260 0.31 14.97 6.12
C ILE A 260 0.93 16.15 5.36
N ASN A 261 1.97 16.75 5.93
CA ASN A 261 2.64 17.87 5.29
C ASN A 261 3.53 17.39 4.14
N ARG A 262 3.28 17.89 2.93
CA ARG A 262 4.04 17.54 1.71
C ARG A 262 4.87 18.73 1.25
N PRO A 263 6.09 18.52 0.70
CA PRO A 263 6.84 19.59 0.08
C PRO A 263 6.04 20.24 -1.05
N VAL A 264 6.02 21.58 -1.09
CA VAL A 264 5.27 22.35 -2.11
C VAL A 264 5.70 22.00 -3.54
N GLY A 265 6.96 21.59 -3.73
CA GLY A 265 7.50 21.17 -5.03
C GLY A 265 7.34 19.68 -5.37
N ALA A 266 6.67 18.88 -4.53
CA ALA A 266 6.47 17.45 -4.83
C ALA A 266 5.52 17.25 -6.01
N THR A 267 5.85 16.32 -6.92
CA THR A 267 5.07 16.04 -8.14
C THR A 267 3.59 15.75 -7.84
N ILE A 268 3.31 14.99 -6.78
CA ILE A 268 1.95 14.66 -6.34
C ILE A 268 1.13 15.91 -6.01
N VAL A 269 1.74 16.95 -5.41
CA VAL A 269 1.05 18.21 -5.08
C VAL A 269 0.61 18.92 -6.36
N GLY A 270 1.45 18.91 -7.40
CA GLY A 270 1.10 19.43 -8.72
C GLY A 270 -0.07 18.66 -9.36
N LYS A 271 -0.06 17.32 -9.27
CA LYS A 271 -1.17 16.51 -9.81
C LYS A 271 -2.48 16.71 -9.05
N LEU A 272 -2.41 16.82 -7.72
CA LEU A 272 -3.58 17.14 -6.91
C LEU A 272 -4.18 18.49 -7.33
N GLN A 273 -3.35 19.50 -7.61
CA GLN A 273 -3.81 20.80 -8.13
C GLN A 273 -4.49 20.66 -9.49
N GLU A 274 -3.90 19.92 -10.43
CA GLU A 274 -4.48 19.67 -11.76
C GLU A 274 -5.88 19.02 -11.66
N LEU A 275 -6.03 18.03 -10.77
CA LEU A 275 -7.32 17.35 -10.54
C LEU A 275 -8.36 18.30 -9.93
N ILE A 276 -7.96 19.17 -9.01
CA ILE A 276 -8.83 20.20 -8.44
C ILE A 276 -9.30 21.15 -9.55
N ASP A 277 -8.39 21.66 -10.38
CA ASP A 277 -8.71 22.63 -11.44
C ASP A 277 -9.61 22.03 -12.51
N ASN A 278 -9.33 20.80 -12.94
CA ASN A 278 -10.15 20.07 -13.91
C ASN A 278 -11.57 19.81 -13.40
N ARG A 279 -11.72 19.50 -12.10
CA ARG A 279 -13.03 19.30 -11.47
C ARG A 279 -13.84 20.60 -11.44
N ILE A 280 -13.22 21.70 -11.00
CA ILE A 280 -13.87 23.03 -10.96
C ILE A 280 -14.27 23.48 -12.38
N SER A 281 -13.50 23.13 -13.40
CA SER A 281 -13.85 23.38 -14.80
C SER A 281 -15.10 22.59 -15.21
N TYR A 282 -15.13 21.28 -14.96
CA TYR A 282 -16.25 20.40 -15.30
C TYR A 282 -17.56 20.83 -14.65
N ASP A 283 -17.55 21.14 -13.34
CA ASP A 283 -18.75 21.60 -12.62
C ASP A 283 -19.26 22.94 -13.18
N ARG A 284 -18.37 23.84 -13.61
CA ARG A 284 -18.75 25.11 -14.26
C ARG A 284 -19.36 24.92 -15.65
N TYR A 285 -18.92 23.94 -16.42
CA TYR A 285 -19.53 23.63 -17.72
C TYR A 285 -20.89 22.94 -17.55
N SER A 286 -21.01 21.96 -16.64
CA SER A 286 -22.28 21.26 -16.39
C SER A 286 -23.38 22.20 -15.86
N SER A 287 -23.02 23.18 -15.01
CA SER A 287 -23.97 24.16 -14.46
C SER A 287 -24.48 25.20 -15.46
N ARG A 288 -23.81 25.37 -16.62
CA ARG A 288 -24.25 26.26 -17.69
C ARG A 288 -25.27 25.62 -18.62
N ASP A 289 -25.18 24.31 -18.83
CA ASP A 289 -26.11 23.57 -19.69
C ASP A 289 -27.48 23.35 -19.02
N GLU A 290 -27.54 23.28 -17.69
CA GLU A 290 -28.82 23.19 -16.94
C GLU A 290 -29.58 24.53 -16.85
N ASN A 291 -28.91 25.66 -17.11
CA ASN A 291 -29.54 26.98 -17.21
C ASN A 291 -29.80 27.38 -18.67
N GLY A 292 -29.79 26.42 -19.60
CA GLY A 292 -30.24 26.59 -20.97
C GLY A 292 -31.71 27.01 -21.02
N ILE A 293 -31.93 28.32 -21.03
CA ILE A 293 -33.13 28.99 -21.51
C ILE A 293 -33.38 28.48 -22.94
N TYR A 294 -34.43 27.68 -23.12
CA TYR A 294 -35.15 27.54 -24.38
C TYR A 294 -36.39 28.44 -24.34
#